data_AF-D9WZ60-F1
#
_entry.id   AF-D9WZ60-F1
#
_cell.length_a   1.000
_cell.length_b   1.000
_cell.length_c   1.000
_cell.angle_alpha   90.00
_cell.angle_beta   90.00
_cell.angle_gamma   90.00
#
_symmetry.space_group_name_H-M   'P 1'
#
loop_
_entity.id
_entity.type
_entity.pdbx_description
1 polymer ?
#
loop_
_entity_poly.entity_id
_entity_poly.type
_entity_poly.pdbx_seq_one_letter_code
_entity_poly.pdbx_strand_id
1 'polypeptide(L)'
;MENTAVVESVETALTEVLEREVSGLTPDVRLFEDLHLDSTSVMEMLMSLEDSMDVAIDPETLDMDDFMTVGTLTAYLQRLLGEGK
;
A
#
# COMPACT_ATOMS: atom_id res chain seq x y z
N MET A 1 7.23 16.11 -6.56
CA MET A 1 5.77 16.13 -6.30
C MET A 1 5.17 14.73 -6.44
N GLU A 2 5.99 13.68 -6.64
CA GLU A 2 5.51 12.31 -6.88
C GLU A 2 5.10 11.50 -5.64
N ASN A 3 5.46 11.92 -4.42
CA ASN A 3 5.18 11.12 -3.23
C ASN A 3 3.69 11.11 -2.84
N THR A 4 2.99 12.24 -3.07
CA THR A 4 1.58 12.40 -2.66
C THR A 4 0.64 11.45 -3.39
N ALA A 5 0.83 11.22 -4.69
CA ALA A 5 -0.07 10.36 -5.48
C ALA A 5 -0.06 8.89 -5.00
N VAL A 6 1.11 8.37 -4.62
CA VAL A 6 1.22 6.99 -4.09
C VAL A 6 0.54 6.88 -2.73
N VAL A 7 0.73 7.88 -1.86
CA VAL A 7 0.07 7.93 -0.55
C VAL A 7 -1.44 8.00 -0.71
N GLU A 8 -1.96 8.82 -1.61
CA GLU A 8 -3.41 8.94 -1.87
C GLU A 8 -4.03 7.63 -2.38
N SER A 9 -3.34 6.91 -3.27
CA SER A 9 -3.79 5.59 -3.72
C SER A 9 -3.77 4.56 -2.59
N VAL A 10 -2.74 4.57 -1.74
CA VAL A 10 -2.66 3.72 -0.55
C VAL A 10 -3.76 4.04 0.46
N GLU A 11 -4.05 5.32 0.71
CA GLU A 11 -5.15 5.75 1.57
C GLU A 11 -6.51 5.32 1.04
N THR A 12 -6.72 5.42 -0.27
CA THR A 12 -7.95 4.97 -0.93
C THR A 12 -8.11 3.46 -0.78
N ALA A 13 -7.09 2.67 -1.15
CA ALA A 13 -7.14 1.21 -1.04
C ALA A 13 -7.34 0.75 0.41
N LEU A 14 -6.69 1.38 1.38
CA LEU A 14 -6.89 1.10 2.80
C LEU A 14 -8.30 1.46 3.26
N THR A 15 -8.86 2.57 2.78
CA THR A 15 -10.22 2.99 3.12
C THR A 15 -11.26 1.99 2.63
N GLU A 16 -11.07 1.45 1.42
CA GLU A 16 -11.93 0.43 0.84
C GLU A 16 -11.83 -0.89 1.60
N VAL A 17 -10.61 -1.38 1.84
CA VAL A 17 -10.37 -2.69 2.47
C VAL A 17 -10.74 -2.70 3.95
N LEU A 18 -10.47 -1.62 4.68
CA LEU A 18 -10.79 -1.51 6.10
C LEU A 18 -12.22 -1.04 6.35
N GLU A 19 -12.99 -0.78 5.28
CA GLU A 19 -14.36 -0.25 5.32
C GLU A 19 -14.51 0.99 6.25
N ARG A 20 -13.44 1.80 6.36
CA ARG A 20 -13.37 2.97 7.25
C ARG A 20 -12.51 4.05 6.63
N GLU A 21 -12.82 5.31 6.90
CA GLU A 21 -12.02 6.44 6.43
C GLU A 21 -10.60 6.38 7.01
N VAL A 22 -9.62 6.22 6.12
CA VAL A 22 -8.19 6.30 6.44
C VAL A 22 -7.63 7.56 5.79
N SER A 23 -7.16 8.49 6.63
CA SER A 23 -6.67 9.78 6.16
C SER A 23 -5.53 10.28 7.05
N GLY A 24 -4.57 10.98 6.45
CA GLY A 24 -3.41 11.50 7.16
C GLY A 24 -2.45 10.40 7.59
N LEU A 25 -2.30 9.34 6.78
CA LEU A 25 -1.37 8.27 7.09
C LEU A 25 0.06 8.80 7.25
N THR A 26 0.72 8.39 8.32
CA THR A 26 2.14 8.65 8.52
C THR A 26 2.93 7.39 8.17
N PRO A 27 4.18 7.53 7.68
CA PRO A 27 4.99 6.38 7.31
C PRO A 27 5.33 5.44 8.48
N ASP A 28 5.14 5.89 9.73
CA ASP A 28 5.39 5.09 10.95
C ASP A 28 4.19 4.18 11.31
N VAL A 29 3.02 4.38 10.68
CA VAL A 29 1.82 3.58 10.94
C VAL A 29 2.07 2.13 10.52
N ARG A 30 1.85 1.21 11.47
CA ARG A 30 2.02 -0.23 11.25
C ARG A 30 0.77 -0.84 10.64
N LEU A 31 0.91 -1.49 9.48
CA LEU A 31 -0.21 -2.04 8.72
C LEU A 31 -0.92 -3.17 9.49
N PHE A 32 -0.16 -4.10 10.05
CA PHE A 32 -0.73 -5.21 10.83
C PHE A 32 -1.13 -4.83 12.25
N GLU A 33 -0.34 -3.99 12.94
CA GLU A 33 -0.60 -3.70 14.36
C GLU A 33 -1.54 -2.51 14.59
N ASP A 34 -1.42 -1.43 13.82
CA ASP A 34 -2.25 -0.23 13.99
C ASP A 34 -3.50 -0.28 13.10
N LEU A 35 -3.35 -0.79 11.87
CA LEU A 35 -4.49 -0.93 10.96
C LEU A 35 -5.20 -2.28 11.03
N HIS A 36 -4.65 -3.23 11.80
CA HIS A 36 -5.22 -4.57 11.96
C HIS A 36 -5.47 -5.28 10.62
N LEU A 37 -4.56 -5.09 9.65
CA LEU A 37 -4.65 -5.78 8.37
C LEU A 37 -4.43 -7.28 8.54
N ASP A 38 -5.27 -8.07 7.90
CA ASP A 38 -5.11 -9.52 7.77
C ASP A 38 -4.50 -9.87 6.41
N SER A 39 -3.99 -11.10 6.26
CA SER A 39 -3.42 -11.58 4.98
C SER A 39 -4.41 -11.46 3.80
N THR A 40 -5.70 -11.66 4.07
CA THR A 40 -6.77 -11.50 3.07
C THR A 40 -6.90 -10.04 2.67
N SER A 41 -7.00 -9.14 3.65
CA SER A 41 -7.11 -7.69 3.44
C SER A 41 -5.90 -7.11 2.71
N VAL A 42 -4.69 -7.59 3.02
CA VAL A 42 -3.48 -7.22 2.28
C VAL A 42 -3.63 -7.60 0.81
N MET A 43 -4.10 -8.81 0.51
CA MET A 43 -4.24 -9.27 -0.88
C MET A 43 -5.32 -8.46 -1.65
N GLU A 44 -6.43 -8.11 -0.99
CA GLU A 44 -7.44 -7.21 -1.57
C GLU A 44 -6.89 -5.80 -1.81
N MET A 45 -6.09 -5.29 -0.88
CA MET A 45 -5.44 -3.98 -1.00
C MET A 45 -4.47 -3.96 -2.19
N LEU A 46 -3.67 -5.00 -2.37
CA LEU A 46 -2.76 -5.13 -3.51
C LEU A 46 -3.53 -5.07 -4.83
N MET A 47 -4.62 -5.83 -4.96
CA MET A 47 -5.44 -5.82 -6.17
C MET A 47 -6.04 -4.44 -6.46
N SER A 48 -6.54 -3.73 -5.43
CA SER A 48 -7.05 -2.36 -5.59
C SER A 48 -5.94 -1.39 -6.04
N LEU A 49 -4.73 -1.53 -5.50
CA LEU A 49 -3.58 -0.72 -5.91
C LEU A 49 -3.11 -1.02 -7.33
N GLU A 50 -3.06 -2.29 -7.72
CA GLU A 50 -2.73 -2.72 -9.09
C GLU A 50 -3.69 -2.09 -10.11
N ASP A 51 -4.99 -2.15 -9.86
CA ASP A 51 -6.03 -1.56 -10.72
C ASP A 51 -5.95 -0.03 -10.73
N SER A 52 -5.78 0.58 -9.55
CA SER A 52 -5.72 2.05 -9.41
C SER A 52 -4.49 2.67 -10.06
N MET A 53 -3.35 1.99 -10.03
CA MET A 53 -2.08 2.52 -10.53
C MET A 53 -1.66 1.91 -11.89
N ASP A 54 -2.45 0.97 -12.43
CA ASP A 54 -2.15 0.19 -13.65
C ASP A 54 -0.77 -0.48 -13.57
N VAL A 55 -0.48 -1.11 -12.42
CA VAL A 55 0.79 -1.79 -12.13
C VAL A 55 0.56 -3.27 -11.83
N ALA A 56 1.59 -4.09 -12.01
CA ALA A 56 1.59 -5.48 -11.57
C ALA A 56 2.47 -5.61 -10.32
N ILE A 57 1.86 -5.97 -9.20
CA ILE A 57 2.53 -6.20 -7.92
C ILE A 57 2.71 -7.71 -7.76
N ASP A 58 3.97 -8.15 -7.70
CA ASP A 58 4.27 -9.57 -7.52
C ASP A 58 4.38 -9.93 -6.03
N PRO A 59 3.43 -10.68 -5.45
CA PRO A 59 3.45 -11.05 -4.04
C PRO A 59 4.60 -11.98 -3.67
N GLU A 60 5.26 -12.64 -4.63
CA GLU A 60 6.47 -13.42 -4.34
C GLU A 60 7.70 -12.54 -4.12
N THR A 61 7.67 -11.31 -4.63
CA THR A 61 8.75 -10.31 -4.45
C THR A 61 8.55 -9.41 -3.24
N LEU A 62 7.36 -9.46 -2.63
CA LEU A 62 7.00 -8.70 -1.45
C LEU A 62 7.48 -9.42 -0.19
N ASP A 63 8.37 -8.76 0.55
CA ASP A 63 8.83 -9.27 1.84
C ASP A 63 7.89 -8.82 2.96
N MET A 64 7.91 -9.54 4.10
CA MET A 64 7.18 -9.10 5.30
C MET A 64 7.57 -7.68 5.74
N ASP A 65 8.82 -7.28 5.50
CA ASP A 65 9.31 -5.94 5.80
C ASP A 65 8.63 -4.85 4.98
N ASP A 66 8.21 -5.13 3.73
CA ASP A 66 7.48 -4.16 2.90
C ASP A 66 6.09 -3.85 3.47
N PHE A 67 5.49 -4.82 4.17
CA PHE A 67 4.19 -4.69 4.83
C PHE A 67 4.28 -4.30 6.32
N MET A 68 5.46 -3.99 6.85
CA MET A 68 5.59 -3.56 8.25
C MET A 68 4.85 -2.25 8.51
N THR A 69 5.00 -1.27 7.61
CA THR A 69 4.48 0.08 7.80
C THR A 69 3.94 0.67 6.50
N VAL A 70 3.15 1.74 6.60
CA VAL A 70 2.73 2.50 5.42
C VAL A 70 3.94 3.05 4.66
N GLY A 71 5.01 3.43 5.36
CA GLY A 71 6.23 3.96 4.74
C GLY A 71 6.97 2.93 3.90
N THR A 72 7.08 1.69 4.38
CA THR A 72 7.71 0.59 3.63
C THR A 72 6.88 0.23 2.39
N LEU A 73 5.54 0.19 2.52
CA LEU A 73 4.66 -0.10 1.40
C LEU A 73 4.68 1.00 0.33
N THR A 74 4.61 2.27 0.73
CA THR A 74 4.72 3.38 -0.23
C THR A 74 6.09 3.43 -0.89
N ALA A 75 7.17 3.10 -0.17
CA ALA A 75 8.50 2.99 -0.76
C ALA A 75 8.59 1.85 -1.79
N TYR A 76 7.99 0.70 -1.51
CA TYR A 76 7.89 -0.42 -2.45
C TYR A 76 7.17 0.00 -3.73
N LEU A 77 5.99 0.61 -3.61
CA LEU A 77 5.21 1.10 -4.76
C LEU A 77 5.96 2.17 -5.57
N GLN A 78 6.70 3.06 -4.89
CA GLN A 78 7.55 4.04 -5.57
C GLN A 78 8.67 3.39 -6.37
N ARG A 79 9.28 2.33 -5.85
CA ARG A 79 10.28 1.57 -6.60
C ARG A 79 9.64 0.93 -7.83
N LEU A 80 8.49 0.29 -7.67
CA LEU A 80 7.75 -0.36 -8.75
C LEU A 80 7.41 0.63 -9.89
N LEU A 81 6.90 1.82 -9.55
CA LEU A 81 6.58 2.88 -10.50
C LEU A 81 7.83 3.50 -11.15
N GLY A 82 8.96 3.51 -10.43
CA GLY A 82 10.24 4.01 -10.93
C GLY A 82 10.99 3.05 -11.86
N GLU A 83 10.82 1.74 -11.68
CA GLU A 83 11.46 0.70 -12.50
C GLU A 83 10.72 0.40 -13.81
N GLY A 84 9.49 0.89 -13.97
CA GLY A 84 8.69 0.75 -15.20
C GLY A 84 9.05 1.70 -16.36
N LYS A 85 10.24 2.33 -16.36
CA LYS A 85 10.67 3.31 -17.38
C LYS A 85 11.81 2.85 -18.27
#